data_AF-A0A2V8D544-F1
#
_entry.id   AF-A0A2V8D544-F1
#
_cell.length_a   1.000
_cell.length_b   1.000
_cell.length_c   1.000
_cell.angle_alpha   90.00
_cell.angle_beta   90.00
_cell.angle_gamma   90.00
#
_symmetry.space_group_name_H-M   'P 1'
#
loop_
_entity.id
_entity.type
_entity.pdbx_description
1 polymer ?
#
loop_
_entity_poly.entity_id
_entity_poly.type
_entity_poly.pdbx_seq_one_letter_code
_entity_poly.pdbx_strand_id
1 'polypeptide(L)'
;MRLKTARSALVTVQIVPAPLERTLRNRPVHLRNLAPSLEAQAVPAAVEVAIRGSREAFGHVDADDIVAFIDLAGLGPGKYSLPVHADSSSDVGVTRVEPASVQVRITSGKH
;
A
#
# COMPACT_ATOMS: atom_id res chain seq x y z
N MET A 1 1.63 64.12 -14.40
CA MET A 1 2.13 62.86 -14.97
C MET A 1 2.55 61.92 -13.84
N ARG A 2 2.38 60.60 -14.05
CA ARG A 2 2.56 59.48 -13.10
C ARG A 2 4.04 59.08 -12.97
N LEU A 3 4.46 58.50 -11.84
CA LEU A 3 4.92 57.09 -11.78
C LEU A 3 5.04 56.61 -10.32
N LYS A 4 4.34 55.52 -9.98
CA LYS A 4 4.46 54.83 -8.69
C LYS A 4 5.60 53.81 -8.82
N THR A 5 6.66 53.95 -8.03
CA THR A 5 7.82 53.06 -8.04
C THR A 5 7.42 51.68 -7.51
N ALA A 6 7.46 50.66 -8.35
CA ALA A 6 7.19 49.29 -7.94
C ALA A 6 8.40 48.73 -7.16
N ARG A 7 8.18 48.35 -5.89
CA ARG A 7 9.12 47.52 -5.12
C ARG A 7 9.05 46.10 -5.67
N SER A 8 10.13 45.62 -6.28
CA SER A 8 10.24 44.23 -6.70
C SER A 8 10.52 43.36 -5.47
N ALA A 9 9.55 42.57 -5.04
CA ALA A 9 9.77 41.50 -4.07
C ALA A 9 10.20 40.24 -4.85
N LEU A 10 11.34 39.66 -4.48
CA LEU A 10 11.74 38.34 -4.96
C LEU A 10 10.77 37.31 -4.37
N VAL A 11 9.85 36.83 -5.19
CA VAL A 11 8.96 35.71 -4.85
C VAL A 11 9.72 34.44 -5.22
N THR A 12 10.39 33.82 -4.24
CA THR A 12 11.00 32.51 -4.43
C THR A 12 9.87 31.47 -4.47
N VAL A 13 9.39 31.15 -5.67
CA VAL A 13 8.46 30.03 -5.85
C VAL A 13 9.27 28.75 -5.71
N GLN A 14 9.17 28.08 -4.57
CA GLN A 14 9.63 26.69 -4.48
C GLN A 14 8.65 25.82 -5.27
N ILE A 15 9.06 25.39 -6.46
CA ILE A 15 8.34 24.39 -7.24
C ILE A 15 8.62 23.04 -6.56
N VAL A 16 7.75 22.64 -5.63
CA VAL A 16 7.77 21.26 -5.13
C VAL A 16 7.17 20.37 -6.23
N PRO A 17 7.89 19.37 -6.75
CA PRO A 17 7.33 18.45 -7.73
C PRO A 17 6.07 17.79 -7.16
N ALA A 18 5.00 17.74 -7.94
CA ALA A 18 3.81 17.00 -7.54
C ALA A 18 4.18 15.51 -7.34
N PRO A 19 3.76 14.89 -6.22
CA PRO A 19 4.08 13.50 -5.97
C PRO A 19 3.42 12.62 -7.04
N LEU A 20 4.19 11.68 -7.58
CA LEU A 20 3.71 10.74 -8.58
C LEU A 20 2.89 9.66 -7.89
N GLU A 21 1.82 9.21 -8.54
CA GLU A 21 1.03 8.06 -8.10
C GLU A 21 1.20 6.90 -9.08
N ARG A 22 1.32 5.68 -8.53
CA ARG A 22 1.39 4.44 -9.30
C ARG A 22 0.47 3.41 -8.66
N THR A 23 -0.23 2.63 -9.48
CA THR A 23 -1.03 1.50 -9.00
C THR A 23 -0.35 0.19 -9.36
N LEU A 24 -0.02 -0.60 -8.36
CA LEU A 24 0.48 -1.96 -8.52
C LEU A 24 -0.70 -2.93 -8.47
N ARG A 25 -0.93 -3.61 -9.60
CA ARG A 25 -2.01 -4.60 -9.74
C ARG A 25 -1.48 -6.01 -9.47
N ASN A 26 -2.39 -6.93 -9.16
CA ASN A 26 -2.08 -8.35 -8.96
C ASN A 26 -1.03 -8.61 -7.88
N ARG A 27 -1.03 -7.83 -6.79
CA ARG A 27 -0.13 -8.06 -5.67
C ARG A 27 -0.62 -9.24 -4.84
N PRO A 28 0.17 -10.30 -4.67
CA PRO A 28 -0.23 -11.46 -3.87
C PRO A 28 -0.40 -11.05 -2.41
N VAL A 29 -1.43 -11.60 -1.77
CA VAL A 29 -1.70 -11.35 -0.35
C VAL A 29 -1.04 -12.44 0.49
N HIS A 30 -0.12 -12.05 1.36
CA HIS A 30 0.57 -12.95 2.27
C HIS A 30 -0.25 -13.16 3.55
N LEU A 31 -0.48 -14.41 3.93
CA LEU A 31 -1.14 -14.76 5.18
C LEU A 31 -0.08 -14.99 6.26
N ARG A 32 -0.05 -14.12 7.28
CA ARG A 32 0.93 -14.16 8.38
C ARG A 32 0.28 -14.69 9.66
N ASN A 33 1.12 -15.23 10.56
CA ASN A 33 0.73 -15.71 11.90
C ASN A 33 -0.37 -16.79 11.93
N LEU A 34 -0.48 -17.60 10.87
CA LEU A 34 -1.36 -18.77 10.85
C LEU A 34 -0.80 -19.89 11.74
N ALA A 35 -1.66 -20.54 12.53
CA ALA A 35 -1.23 -21.68 13.33
C ALA A 35 -0.77 -22.86 12.44
N PRO A 36 0.29 -23.59 12.80
CA PRO A 36 0.86 -24.65 11.96
C PRO A 36 -0.10 -25.80 11.58
N SER A 37 -1.16 -26.00 12.36
CA SER A 37 -2.19 -27.01 12.15
C SER A 37 -3.39 -26.51 11.34
N LEU A 38 -3.33 -25.28 10.83
CA LEU A 38 -4.40 -24.63 10.07
C LEU A 38 -3.93 -24.28 8.67
N GLU A 39 -4.86 -24.28 7.73
CA GLU A 39 -4.71 -23.78 6.38
C GLU A 39 -5.60 -22.56 6.20
N ALA A 40 -5.13 -21.55 5.48
CA ALA A 40 -5.92 -20.37 5.18
C ALA A 40 -5.86 -20.03 3.70
N GLN A 41 -6.98 -19.58 3.16
CA GLN A 41 -7.12 -19.17 1.76
C GLN A 41 -7.81 -17.81 1.71
N ALA A 42 -7.16 -16.83 1.07
CA ALA A 42 -7.73 -15.52 0.78
C ALA A 42 -8.40 -15.51 -0.59
N VAL A 43 -9.59 -14.95 -0.67
CA VAL A 43 -10.33 -14.72 -1.91
C VAL A 43 -10.83 -13.27 -1.92
N PRO A 44 -10.35 -12.43 -2.85
CA PRO A 44 -9.30 -12.69 -3.84
C PRO A 44 -7.91 -12.89 -3.19
N ALA A 45 -7.05 -13.68 -3.84
CA ALA A 45 -5.67 -13.90 -3.39
C ALA A 45 -4.71 -12.80 -3.85
N ALA A 46 -5.19 -11.85 -4.66
CA ALA A 46 -4.44 -10.72 -5.15
C ALA A 46 -5.23 -9.42 -4.99
N VAL A 47 -4.51 -8.33 -4.78
CA VAL A 47 -5.06 -6.99 -4.55
C VAL A 47 -4.34 -5.95 -5.42
N GLU A 48 -4.95 -4.78 -5.52
CA GLU A 48 -4.35 -3.59 -6.09
C GLU A 48 -3.89 -2.66 -4.97
N VAL A 49 -2.66 -2.16 -5.07
CA VAL A 49 -2.08 -1.22 -4.11
C VAL A 49 -1.68 0.04 -4.86
N ALA A 50 -2.30 1.16 -4.51
CA ALA A 50 -1.90 2.48 -4.98
C ALA A 50 -0.85 3.06 -4.03
N ILE A 51 0.23 3.56 -4.62
CA ILE A 51 1.36 4.15 -3.93
C ILE A 51 1.64 5.54 -4.48
N ARG A 52 2.12 6.42 -3.61
CA ARG A 52 2.50 7.79 -3.93
C ARG A 52 3.90 8.06 -3.42
N GLY A 53 4.73 8.69 -4.25
CA GLY A 53 6.11 8.99 -3.92
C GLY A 53 6.72 10.03 -4.86
N SER A 54 7.96 10.44 -4.58
CA SER A 54 8.73 11.29 -5.50
C SER A 54 9.19 10.48 -6.72
N ARG A 55 9.61 11.18 -7.78
CA ARG A 55 10.22 10.53 -8.96
C ARG A 55 11.47 9.73 -8.59
N GLU A 56 12.26 10.25 -7.66
CA GLU A 56 13.47 9.61 -7.15
C GLU A 56 13.12 8.33 -6.38
N ALA A 57 12.10 8.38 -5.52
CA ALA A 57 11.63 7.21 -4.77
C ALA A 57 11.22 6.05 -5.70
N PHE A 58 10.47 6.32 -6.76
CA PHE A 58 10.11 5.28 -7.75
C PHE A 58 11.30 4.77 -8.58
N GLY A 59 12.42 5.49 -8.62
CA GLY A 59 13.65 5.02 -9.24
C GLY A 59 14.44 4.06 -8.35
N HIS A 60 14.18 4.07 -7.04
CA HIS A 60 14.87 3.23 -6.04
C HIS A 60 14.01 2.11 -5.48
N VAL A 61 12.69 2.30 -5.44
CA VAL A 61 11.72 1.32 -4.91
C VAL A 61 11.22 0.42 -6.04
N ASP A 62 11.39 -0.88 -5.83
CA ASP A 62 10.83 -1.91 -6.70
C ASP A 62 9.42 -2.28 -6.28
N ALA A 63 8.66 -2.87 -7.21
CA ALA A 63 7.30 -3.34 -6.91
C ALA A 63 7.27 -4.43 -5.83
N ASP A 64 8.40 -5.12 -5.61
CA ASP A 64 8.54 -6.18 -4.63
C ASP A 64 8.79 -5.68 -3.20
N ASP A 65 9.18 -4.41 -3.03
CA ASP A 65 9.26 -3.75 -1.72
C ASP A 65 7.87 -3.46 -1.12
N ILE A 66 6.82 -3.68 -1.90
CA ILE A 66 5.43 -3.49 -1.46
C ILE A 66 4.78 -4.85 -1.28
N VAL A 67 4.52 -5.16 -0.01
CA VAL A 67 4.04 -6.48 0.42
C VAL A 67 2.67 -6.33 1.05
N ALA A 68 1.65 -6.88 0.39
CA ALA A 68 0.30 -6.96 0.95
C ALA A 68 0.19 -8.19 1.85
N PHE A 69 -0.34 -8.03 3.06
CA PHE A 69 -0.47 -9.13 4.01
C PHE A 69 -1.74 -9.00 4.88
N ILE A 70 -2.12 -10.13 5.48
CA ILE A 70 -3.20 -10.23 6.45
C ILE A 70 -2.68 -10.99 7.66
N ASP A 71 -2.96 -10.45 8.83
CA ASP A 71 -2.65 -11.10 10.10
C ASP A 71 -3.78 -12.07 10.49
N LEU A 72 -3.44 -13.34 10.67
CA LEU A 72 -4.35 -14.40 11.11
C LEU A 72 -4.06 -14.86 12.56
N ALA A 73 -3.27 -14.10 13.32
CA ALA A 73 -2.90 -14.42 14.68
C ALA A 73 -4.13 -14.71 15.57
N GLY A 74 -4.15 -15.88 16.20
CA GLY A 74 -5.21 -16.28 17.13
C GLY A 74 -6.55 -16.63 16.49
N LEU A 75 -6.65 -16.66 15.15
CA LEU A 75 -7.89 -17.05 14.47
C LEU A 75 -7.99 -18.57 14.33
N GLY A 76 -9.17 -19.10 14.69
CA GLY A 76 -9.51 -20.51 14.49
C GLY A 76 -10.17 -20.78 13.14
N PRO A 77 -10.50 -22.05 12.82
CA PRO A 77 -11.23 -22.41 11.62
C PRO A 77 -12.54 -21.62 11.47
N GLY A 78 -12.77 -21.06 10.28
CA GLY A 78 -13.90 -20.17 10.04
C GLY A 78 -13.77 -19.37 8.75
N LYS A 79 -14.74 -18.48 8.50
CA LYS A 79 -14.68 -17.48 7.43
C LYS A 79 -14.63 -16.10 8.06
N TYR A 80 -13.63 -15.31 7.70
CA TYR A 80 -13.42 -13.96 8.23
C TYR A 80 -13.28 -12.98 7.06
N SER A 81 -13.80 -11.77 7.25
CA SER A 81 -13.53 -10.65 6.34
C SER A 81 -12.49 -9.78 7.02
N LEU A 82 -11.25 -9.85 6.55
CA LEU A 82 -10.12 -9.20 7.20
C LEU A 82 -9.58 -8.07 6.33
N PRO A 83 -9.14 -6.95 6.94
CA PRO A 83 -8.51 -5.87 6.22
C PRO A 83 -7.16 -6.32 5.64
N VAL A 84 -6.83 -5.83 4.46
CA VAL A 84 -5.52 -6.05 3.84
C VAL A 84 -4.60 -4.93 4.27
N HIS A 85 -3.48 -5.31 4.87
CA HIS A 85 -2.40 -4.39 5.20
C HIS A 85 -1.37 -4.41 4.07
N ALA A 86 -0.70 -3.29 3.85
CA ALA A 86 0.38 -3.20 2.89
C ALA A 86 1.59 -2.54 3.57
N ASP A 87 2.69 -3.28 3.63
CA ASP A 87 3.99 -2.73 4.02
C ASP A 87 4.60 -2.07 2.78
N SER A 88 5.18 -0.87 2.95
CA SER A 88 5.94 -0.17 1.91
C SER A 88 7.25 0.38 2.46
N SER A 89 8.22 0.63 1.57
CA SER A 89 9.46 1.34 1.91
C SER A 89 9.17 2.76 2.42
N SER A 90 10.09 3.34 3.21
CA SER A 90 10.01 4.72 3.70
C SER A 90 9.95 5.77 2.60
N ASP A 91 10.37 5.42 1.38
CA ASP A 91 10.43 6.35 0.24
C ASP A 91 9.08 6.51 -0.48
N VAL A 92 8.16 5.55 -0.31
CA VAL A 92 6.83 5.58 -0.92
C VAL A 92 5.73 5.33 0.11
N GLY A 93 4.65 6.10 0.03
CA GLY A 93 3.47 5.91 0.87
C GLY A 93 2.40 5.11 0.15
N VAL A 94 1.81 4.11 0.81
CA VAL A 94 0.57 3.49 0.33
C VAL A 94 -0.58 4.48 0.49
N THR A 95 -1.25 4.79 -0.60
CA THR A 95 -2.42 5.70 -0.61
C THR A 95 -3.74 4.94 -0.62
N ARG A 96 -3.78 3.76 -1.23
CA ARG A 96 -5.01 2.95 -1.34
C ARG A 96 -4.70 1.48 -1.50
N VAL A 97 -5.57 0.62 -0.95
CA VAL A 97 -5.56 -0.83 -1.17
C VAL A 97 -6.95 -1.26 -1.58
N GLU A 98 -7.04 -2.07 -2.63
CA GLU A 98 -8.30 -2.55 -3.20
C GLU A 98 -8.27 -4.03 -3.58
N PRO A 99 -9.25 -4.82 -3.11
CA PRO A 99 -10.23 -4.46 -2.07
C PRO A 99 -9.55 -4.19 -0.71
N ALA A 100 -10.13 -3.27 0.08
CA ALA A 100 -9.60 -2.94 1.42
C ALA A 100 -9.77 -4.10 2.41
N SER A 101 -10.69 -5.03 2.13
CA SER A 101 -10.91 -6.25 2.89
C SER A 101 -11.10 -7.44 1.95
N VAL A 102 -10.54 -8.59 2.30
CA VAL A 102 -10.73 -9.84 1.57
C VAL A 102 -11.33 -10.91 2.46
N GLN A 103 -12.02 -11.87 1.85
CA GLN A 103 -12.55 -13.01 2.58
C GLN A 103 -11.44 -14.05 2.77
N VAL A 104 -11.10 -14.34 4.02
CA VAL A 104 -10.17 -15.39 4.40
C VAL A 104 -10.96 -16.56 4.96
N ARG A 105 -10.77 -17.74 4.37
CA ARG A 105 -11.29 -19.00 4.90
C ARG A 105 -10.16 -19.77 5.56
N ILE A 106 -10.33 -20.08 6.83
CA ILE A 106 -9.40 -20.89 7.63
C ILE A 106 -10.02 -22.27 7.85
N THR A 107 -9.26 -23.31 7.57
CA THR A 107 -9.64 -24.72 7.76
C THR A 107 -8.55 -25.45 8.52
N SER A 108 -8.87 -26.58 9.16
CA SER A 108 -7.83 -27.42 9.75
C SER A 108 -6.96 -28.01 8.65
N GLY A 109 -5.65 -27.76 8.72
CA GLY A 109 -4.68 -28.34 7.80
C GLY A 109 -4.63 -29.83 8.01
N LYS A 110 -4.87 -30.60 6.94
CA LYS A 110 -4.89 -32.06 7.03
C LYS A 110 -3.45 -32.52 6.82
N HIS A 111 -2.77 -32.84 7.92
CA HIS A 111 -1.43 -33.41 7.88
C HIS A 111 -1.45 -34.88 7.44
#